data_AF-A0A7X2MIQ7-F1
#
_entry.id   AF-A0A7X2MIQ7-F1
#
_cell.length_a   1.000
_cell.length_b   1.000
_cell.length_c   1.000
_cell.angle_alpha   90.00
_cell.angle_beta   90.00
_cell.angle_gamma   90.00
#
_symmetry.space_group_name_H-M   'P 1'
#
loop_
_entity.id
_entity.type
_entity.pdbx_description
1 polymer ?
#
loop_
_entity_poly.entity_id
_entity_poly.type
_entity_poly.pdbx_seq_one_letter_code
_entity_poly.pdbx_strand_id
1 'polypeptide(L)'
;MSSSVKVKVQSFGRFLSNMVMPNIGAFIAWGIITALFIPTGWIPNETLAKLVGPMITYLLPLLIGFTGGRLVGGDRGGVVGAITTMGVIVGADMPMFLGAMIAGPLGGWAIKSFDRAIDGKIKSGFEMLVNNFSAGIIGMILALLAFLAIGPLVEGLSHILAAGVNLMVQNNLLPLTSIFVEPAKILFLNNAINHGIFSPLGIQQASEAGKSIFFLIEANPGPGMGVLMAYMFFGRGSAKQSAGGAAIIHFLGGIHEIYFPYVLMAPRLLLAVILGGMTGVFTLTVLNGGLVS
;
A
#
# COMPACT_ATOMS: atom_id res chain seq x y z
N MET A 1 -21.05 15.82 -11.23
CA MET A 1 -20.70 15.56 -9.81
C MET A 1 -20.71 16.89 -9.07
N SER A 2 -21.46 17.04 -7.97
CA SER A 2 -21.56 18.32 -7.25
C SER A 2 -20.19 18.79 -6.73
N SER A 3 -19.98 20.10 -6.69
CA SER A 3 -18.71 20.74 -6.30
C SER A 3 -18.19 20.26 -4.93
N SER A 4 -19.08 19.93 -3.99
CA SER A 4 -18.73 19.46 -2.65
C SER A 4 -18.13 18.05 -2.60
N VAL A 5 -18.65 17.11 -3.40
CA VAL A 5 -18.10 15.74 -3.48
C VAL A 5 -16.71 15.75 -4.10
N LYS A 6 -16.53 16.55 -5.17
CA LYS A 6 -15.22 16.73 -5.82
C LYS A 6 -14.18 17.29 -4.84
N VAL A 7 -14.56 18.27 -4.02
CA VAL A 7 -13.67 18.86 -3.00
C VAL A 7 -13.28 17.84 -1.93
N LYS A 8 -14.22 17.02 -1.44
CA LYS A 8 -13.93 15.97 -0.44
C LYS A 8 -13.00 14.88 -0.97
N VAL A 9 -13.21 14.41 -2.20
CA VAL A 9 -12.32 13.43 -2.83
C VAL A 9 -10.92 14.01 -3.03
N GLN A 10 -10.81 15.27 -3.45
CA GLN A 10 -9.53 15.95 -3.61
C GLN A 10 -8.82 16.23 -2.28
N SER A 11 -9.55 16.53 -1.20
CA SER A 11 -8.95 16.67 0.13
C SER A 11 -8.45 15.33 0.67
N PHE A 12 -9.19 14.25 0.45
CA PHE A 12 -8.79 12.91 0.86
C PHE A 12 -7.53 12.43 0.12
N GLY A 13 -7.49 12.57 -1.21
CA GLY A 13 -6.29 12.24 -1.99
C GLY A 13 -5.06 13.07 -1.59
N ARG A 14 -5.25 14.37 -1.31
CA ARG A 14 -4.18 15.23 -0.79
C ARG A 14 -3.69 14.78 0.59
N PHE A 15 -4.59 14.34 1.46
CA PHE A 15 -4.23 13.84 2.78
C PHE A 15 -3.36 12.57 2.66
N LEU A 16 -3.80 11.58 1.87
CA LEU A 16 -3.01 10.37 1.60
C LEU A 16 -1.67 10.70 0.95
N SER A 17 -1.66 11.60 -0.03
CA SER A 17 -0.43 12.11 -0.66
C SER A 17 0.55 12.63 0.39
N ASN A 18 0.08 13.44 1.34
CA ASN A 18 0.93 14.04 2.37
C ASN A 18 1.47 13.02 3.38
N MET A 19 0.83 11.85 3.50
CA MET A 19 1.32 10.76 4.34
C MET A 19 2.47 9.99 3.67
N VAL A 20 2.44 9.84 2.35
CA VAL A 20 3.39 8.98 1.64
C VAL A 20 4.55 9.77 1.04
N MET A 21 4.30 10.97 0.51
CA MET A 21 5.29 11.79 -0.20
C MET A 21 6.58 12.05 0.59
N PRO A 22 6.53 12.44 1.88
CA PRO A 22 7.75 12.65 2.67
C PRO A 22 8.61 11.39 2.81
N ASN A 23 8.02 10.21 2.59
CA ASN A 23 8.63 8.91 2.80
C ASN A 23 9.09 8.23 1.50
N ILE A 24 8.90 8.86 0.33
CA ILE A 24 9.29 8.27 -0.97
C ILE A 24 10.76 7.88 -1.01
N GLY A 25 11.65 8.62 -0.35
CA GLY A 25 13.07 8.26 -0.26
C GLY A 25 13.28 6.86 0.36
N ALA A 26 12.49 6.48 1.37
CA ALA A 26 12.56 5.15 1.98
C ALA A 26 12.06 4.06 1.02
N PHE A 27 10.99 4.34 0.25
CA PHE A 27 10.52 3.42 -0.79
C PHE A 27 11.56 3.21 -1.89
N ILE A 28 12.23 4.27 -2.33
CA ILE A 28 13.29 4.18 -3.34
C ILE A 28 14.47 3.38 -2.78
N ALA A 29 14.91 3.66 -1.56
CA ALA A 29 16.00 2.92 -0.93
C ALA A 29 15.67 1.42 -0.81
N TRP A 30 14.47 1.10 -0.33
CA TRP A 30 13.97 -0.27 -0.31
C TRP A 30 13.97 -0.89 -1.71
N GLY A 31 13.40 -0.21 -2.71
CA GLY A 31 13.31 -0.70 -4.07
C GLY A 31 14.67 -0.96 -4.73
N ILE A 32 15.68 -0.11 -4.47
CA ILE A 32 17.06 -0.33 -4.95
C ILE A 32 17.67 -1.55 -4.28
N ILE A 33 17.56 -1.67 -2.94
CA ILE A 33 18.07 -2.83 -2.20
C ILE A 33 17.43 -4.11 -2.73
N THR A 34 16.12 -4.09 -2.95
CA THR A 34 15.38 -5.22 -3.51
C THR A 34 15.86 -5.56 -4.92
N ALA A 35 15.94 -4.59 -5.82
CA ALA A 35 16.37 -4.81 -7.20
C ALA A 35 17.81 -5.32 -7.31
N LEU A 36 18.68 -4.95 -6.38
CA LEU A 36 20.07 -5.40 -6.37
C LEU A 36 20.23 -6.79 -5.75
N PHE A 37 19.73 -7.01 -4.53
CA PHE A 37 20.26 -8.08 -3.67
C PHE A 37 19.38 -9.32 -3.50
N ILE A 38 18.10 -9.28 -3.88
CA ILE A 38 17.26 -10.50 -3.83
C ILE A 38 17.81 -11.59 -4.75
N PRO A 39 17.39 -12.86 -4.61
CA PRO A 39 17.88 -13.95 -5.46
C PRO A 39 17.72 -13.71 -6.96
N THR A 40 16.67 -13.00 -7.36
CA THR A 40 16.38 -12.61 -8.75
C THR A 40 16.87 -11.20 -9.11
N GLY A 41 17.61 -10.54 -8.21
CA GLY A 41 18.14 -9.19 -8.39
C GLY A 41 19.38 -9.15 -9.29
N TRP A 42 19.87 -7.95 -9.58
CA TRP A 42 21.01 -7.75 -10.49
C TRP A 42 22.35 -8.20 -9.91
N ILE A 43 22.53 -8.13 -8.59
CA ILE A 43 23.75 -8.54 -7.88
C ILE A 43 23.33 -9.28 -6.59
N PRO A 44 22.79 -10.51 -6.69
CA PRO A 44 22.21 -11.21 -5.56
C PRO A 44 23.17 -11.34 -4.36
N ASN A 45 22.66 -11.07 -3.16
CA ASN A 45 23.42 -11.20 -1.92
C ASN A 45 22.49 -11.53 -0.75
N GLU A 46 22.54 -12.76 -0.25
CA GLU A 46 21.65 -13.24 0.81
C GLU A 46 21.73 -12.42 2.10
N THR A 47 22.91 -11.93 2.46
CA THR A 47 23.10 -11.15 3.68
C THR A 47 22.45 -9.77 3.58
N LEU A 48 22.63 -9.09 2.44
CA LEU A 48 22.04 -7.77 2.21
C LEU A 48 20.54 -7.85 1.89
N ALA A 49 20.08 -8.94 1.25
CA ALA A 49 18.68 -9.19 0.97
C ALA A 49 17.82 -9.25 2.25
N LYS A 50 18.41 -9.62 3.40
CA LYS A 50 17.71 -9.63 4.70
C LYS A 50 17.15 -8.26 5.11
N LEU A 51 17.62 -7.16 4.52
CA LEU A 51 17.07 -5.82 4.75
C LEU A 51 15.68 -5.63 4.12
N VAL A 52 15.38 -6.33 3.02
CA VAL A 52 14.17 -6.11 2.21
C VAL A 52 12.90 -6.34 3.03
N GLY A 53 12.82 -7.48 3.74
CA GLY A 53 11.65 -7.86 4.52
C GLY A 53 11.30 -6.86 5.64
N PRO A 54 12.22 -6.57 6.57
CA PRO A 54 11.96 -5.60 7.64
C PRO A 54 11.63 -4.19 7.13
N MET A 55 12.19 -3.78 5.99
CA MET A 55 11.90 -2.47 5.41
C MET A 55 10.45 -2.38 4.93
N ILE A 56 9.97 -3.36 4.15
CA ILE A 56 8.58 -3.33 3.65
C ILE A 56 7.56 -3.60 4.75
N THR A 57 7.86 -4.49 5.69
CA THR A 57 6.91 -4.88 6.75
C THR A 57 6.84 -3.86 7.88
N TYR A 58 7.97 -3.29 8.31
CA TYR A 58 8.02 -2.39 9.46
C TYR A 58 8.31 -0.95 9.07
N LEU A 59 9.45 -0.68 8.42
CA LEU A 59 9.93 0.68 8.21
C LEU A 59 8.92 1.53 7.42
N LEU A 60 8.49 1.05 6.26
CA LEU A 60 7.63 1.85 5.38
C LEU A 60 6.24 2.10 5.99
N PRO A 61 5.52 1.10 6.55
CA PRO A 61 4.25 1.36 7.21
C PRO A 61 4.39 2.25 8.44
N LEU A 62 5.42 2.07 9.28
CA LEU A 62 5.65 2.93 10.45
C LEU A 62 5.90 4.38 10.07
N LEU A 63 6.67 4.65 9.00
CA LEU A 63 6.90 6.00 8.50
C LEU A 63 5.59 6.67 8.04
N ILE A 64 4.73 5.91 7.36
CA ILE A 64 3.40 6.40 6.94
C ILE A 64 2.51 6.66 8.15
N GLY A 65 2.47 5.73 9.10
CA GLY A 65 1.72 5.85 10.34
C GLY A 65 2.14 7.07 11.17
N PHE A 66 3.45 7.26 11.32
CA PHE A 66 4.03 8.43 11.97
C PHE A 66 3.65 9.71 11.25
N THR A 67 3.80 9.75 9.92
CA THR A 67 3.48 10.95 9.13
C THR A 67 1.98 11.28 9.21
N GLY A 68 1.11 10.28 9.12
CA GLY A 68 -0.34 10.43 9.28
C GLY A 68 -0.73 10.93 10.65
N GLY A 69 -0.18 10.35 11.71
CA GLY A 69 -0.39 10.82 13.07
C GLY A 69 0.10 12.25 13.25
N ARG A 70 1.24 12.59 12.66
CA ARG A 70 1.82 13.93 12.71
C ARG A 70 0.98 14.99 12.03
N LEU A 71 0.41 14.67 10.86
CA LEU A 71 -0.51 15.56 10.14
C LEU A 71 -1.75 15.92 10.97
N VAL A 72 -2.18 15.03 11.86
CA VAL A 72 -3.35 15.27 12.71
C VAL A 72 -2.97 15.93 14.03
N GLY A 73 -2.03 15.35 14.77
CA GLY A 73 -1.72 15.66 16.17
C GLY A 73 -0.30 16.19 16.43
N GLY A 74 0.41 16.67 15.41
CA GLY A 74 1.79 17.16 15.54
C GLY A 74 2.76 16.05 15.95
N ASP A 75 3.93 16.40 16.49
CA ASP A 75 4.99 15.42 16.76
C ASP A 75 4.55 14.30 17.72
N ARG A 76 3.75 14.64 18.74
CA ARG A 76 3.14 13.64 19.65
C ARG A 76 2.17 12.73 18.92
N GLY A 77 1.36 13.29 18.02
CA GLY A 77 0.51 12.52 17.12
C GLY A 77 1.31 11.55 16.24
N GLY A 78 2.49 11.94 15.79
CA GLY A 78 3.38 11.05 15.05
C GLY A 78 3.83 9.84 15.86
N VAL A 79 4.29 10.07 17.09
CA VAL A 79 4.71 8.98 17.99
C VAL A 79 3.54 8.02 18.28
N VAL A 80 2.38 8.54 18.67
CA VAL A 80 1.20 7.72 18.96
C VAL A 80 0.73 6.98 17.70
N GLY A 81 0.72 7.65 16.55
CA GLY A 81 0.38 7.04 15.26
C GLY A 81 1.31 5.89 14.88
N ALA A 82 2.61 6.01 15.14
CA ALA A 82 3.57 4.93 14.93
C ALA A 82 3.30 3.74 15.87
N ILE A 83 3.03 3.99 17.15
CA ILE A 83 2.69 2.94 18.13
C ILE A 83 1.41 2.20 17.69
N THR A 84 0.35 2.93 17.34
CA THR A 84 -0.90 2.32 16.85
C THR A 84 -0.68 1.50 15.58
N THR A 85 0.16 2.01 14.66
CA THR A 85 0.52 1.31 13.41
C THR A 85 1.27 0.01 13.68
N MET A 86 2.08 -0.06 14.75
CA MET A 86 2.72 -1.32 15.13
C MET A 86 1.70 -2.40 15.46
N GLY A 87 0.60 -2.06 16.15
CA GLY A 87 -0.50 -2.99 16.40
C GLY A 87 -1.12 -3.56 15.13
N VAL A 88 -1.29 -2.71 14.10
CA VAL A 88 -1.76 -3.14 12.78
C VAL A 88 -0.76 -4.09 12.11
N ILE A 89 0.54 -3.75 12.13
CA ILE A 89 1.59 -4.56 11.47
C ILE A 89 1.67 -5.96 12.08
N VAL A 90 1.63 -6.08 13.41
CA VAL A 90 1.71 -7.38 14.10
C VAL A 90 0.43 -8.21 13.90
N GLY A 91 -0.70 -7.56 13.64
CA GLY A 91 -1.99 -8.23 13.45
C GLY A 91 -2.24 -8.79 12.06
N ALA A 92 -1.29 -8.68 11.13
CA ALA A 92 -1.44 -9.19 9.76
C ALA A 92 -0.10 -9.71 9.20
N ASP A 93 -0.16 -10.79 8.42
CA ASP A 93 1.02 -11.44 7.81
C ASP A 93 1.53 -10.75 6.55
N MET A 94 1.08 -9.53 6.27
CA MET A 94 1.32 -8.81 5.03
C MET A 94 1.59 -7.32 5.29
N PRO A 95 2.35 -6.63 4.43
CA PRO A 95 2.70 -5.23 4.65
C PRO A 95 1.48 -4.30 4.79
N MET A 96 1.29 -3.72 5.98
CA MET A 96 0.07 -2.99 6.33
C MET A 96 0.09 -1.49 6.01
N PHE A 97 0.27 -1.15 4.73
CA PHE A 97 0.24 0.25 4.27
C PHE A 97 -1.12 0.91 4.47
N LEU A 98 -2.21 0.27 4.05
CA LEU A 98 -3.57 0.79 4.23
C LEU A 98 -3.91 0.90 5.71
N GLY A 99 -3.57 -0.11 6.49
CA GLY A 99 -3.78 -0.11 7.93
C GLY A 99 -3.02 1.04 8.61
N ALA A 100 -1.76 1.30 8.24
CA ALA A 100 -1.01 2.46 8.70
C ALA A 100 -1.66 3.80 8.29
N MET A 101 -2.22 3.88 7.08
CA MET A 101 -2.91 5.08 6.60
C MET A 101 -4.16 5.43 7.40
N ILE A 102 -4.78 4.44 8.03
CA ILE A 102 -5.97 4.61 8.86
C ILE A 102 -5.54 4.80 10.33
N ALA A 103 -4.75 3.87 10.85
CA ALA A 103 -4.31 3.82 12.24
C ALA A 103 -3.47 5.03 12.67
N GLY A 104 -2.54 5.47 11.82
CA GLY A 104 -1.67 6.61 12.12
C GLY A 104 -2.46 7.88 12.45
N PRO A 105 -3.31 8.38 11.53
CA PRO A 105 -4.18 9.53 11.77
C PRO A 105 -5.14 9.34 12.94
N LEU A 106 -5.67 8.14 13.17
CA LEU A 106 -6.52 7.84 14.33
C LEU A 106 -5.75 7.99 15.64
N GLY A 107 -4.51 7.50 15.72
CA GLY A 107 -3.62 7.72 16.85
C GLY A 107 -3.33 9.20 17.09
N GLY A 108 -3.03 9.93 16.01
CA GLY A 108 -2.85 11.39 16.06
C GLY A 108 -4.10 12.15 16.52
N TRP A 109 -5.28 11.70 16.11
CA TRP A 109 -6.56 12.29 16.51
C TRP A 109 -6.86 12.03 17.99
N ALA A 110 -6.61 10.80 18.47
CA ALA A 110 -6.85 10.43 19.86
C ALA A 110 -5.99 11.25 20.83
N ILE A 111 -4.68 11.36 20.56
CA ILE A 111 -3.79 12.15 21.42
C ILE A 111 -4.11 13.64 21.36
N LYS A 112 -4.41 14.18 20.18
CA LYS A 112 -4.83 15.58 20.04
C LYS A 112 -6.11 15.89 20.82
N SER A 113 -7.05 14.95 20.83
CA SER A 113 -8.31 15.10 21.56
C SER A 113 -8.07 15.08 23.07
N PHE A 114 -7.19 14.18 23.53
CA PHE A 114 -6.74 14.16 24.92
C PHE A 114 -6.03 15.45 25.32
N ASP A 115 -5.08 15.92 24.51
CA ASP A 115 -4.31 17.15 24.76
C ASP A 115 -5.21 18.37 24.93
N ARG A 116 -6.23 18.50 24.07
CA ARG A 116 -7.25 19.55 24.20
C ARG A 116 -8.07 19.43 25.47
N ALA A 117 -8.34 18.22 25.95
CA ALA A 117 -9.14 17.99 27.14
C ALA A 117 -8.39 18.31 28.44
N ILE A 118 -7.05 18.23 28.43
CA ILE A 118 -6.19 18.50 29.59
C ILE A 118 -5.52 19.87 29.55
N ASP A 119 -5.74 20.65 28.49
CA ASP A 119 -5.17 21.97 28.33
C ASP A 119 -5.50 22.89 29.52
N GLY A 120 -4.50 23.59 30.03
CA GLY A 120 -4.59 24.43 31.24
C GLY A 120 -4.83 23.69 32.57
N LYS A 121 -4.94 22.35 32.59
CA LYS A 121 -5.17 21.56 33.82
C LYS A 121 -3.88 21.01 34.43
N ILE A 122 -2.77 21.05 33.70
CA ILE A 122 -1.49 20.48 34.13
C ILE A 122 -0.73 21.52 34.95
N LYS A 123 -0.24 21.12 36.12
CA LYS A 123 0.64 21.97 36.93
C LYS A 123 2.00 22.12 36.26
N SER A 124 2.58 23.32 36.34
CA SER A 124 3.95 23.57 35.88
C SER A 124 4.93 22.56 36.49
N GLY A 125 5.84 22.04 35.67
CA GLY A 125 6.79 20.98 36.03
C GLY A 125 6.30 19.55 35.77
N PHE A 126 4.99 19.30 35.61
CA PHE A 126 4.44 17.96 35.31
C PHE A 126 4.14 17.73 33.82
N GLU A 127 4.31 18.75 32.97
CA GLU A 127 3.94 18.71 31.55
C GLU A 127 4.59 17.57 30.79
N MET A 128 5.92 17.39 30.91
CA MET A 128 6.62 16.29 30.23
C MET A 128 6.15 14.91 30.72
N LEU A 129 5.87 14.78 32.01
CA LEU A 129 5.37 13.52 32.59
C LEU A 129 4.01 13.18 31.97
N VAL A 130 3.06 14.11 32.03
CA VAL A 130 1.71 13.90 31.49
C VAL A 130 1.77 13.68 29.98
N ASN A 131 2.58 14.45 29.25
CA ASN A 131 2.68 14.34 27.80
C ASN A 131 3.22 12.97 27.35
N ASN A 132 4.25 12.46 28.01
CA ASN A 132 4.86 11.18 27.66
C ASN A 132 4.00 9.99 28.13
N PHE A 133 3.50 10.02 29.37
CA PHE A 133 2.66 8.92 29.88
C PHE A 133 1.33 8.81 29.13
N SER A 134 0.67 9.93 28.81
CA SER A 134 -0.56 9.89 28.02
C SER A 134 -0.33 9.37 26.61
N ALA A 135 0.74 9.79 25.93
CA ALA A 135 1.10 9.26 24.62
C ALA A 135 1.37 7.76 24.69
N GLY A 136 2.09 7.29 25.72
CA GLY A 136 2.35 5.87 25.95
C GLY A 136 1.08 5.05 26.20
N ILE A 137 0.22 5.49 27.13
CA ILE A 137 -1.00 4.76 27.50
C ILE A 137 -2.01 4.74 26.34
N ILE A 138 -2.26 5.90 25.71
CA ILE A 138 -3.17 5.99 24.57
C ILE A 138 -2.62 5.19 23.39
N GLY A 139 -1.32 5.30 23.10
CA GLY A 139 -0.66 4.51 22.07
C GLY A 139 -0.80 3.01 22.31
N MET A 140 -0.55 2.54 23.54
CA MET A 140 -0.71 1.14 23.93
C MET A 140 -2.14 0.64 23.71
N ILE A 141 -3.15 1.35 24.22
CA ILE A 141 -4.55 0.95 24.07
C ILE A 141 -4.93 0.86 22.59
N LEU A 142 -4.57 1.87 21.81
CA LEU A 142 -4.87 1.89 20.38
C LEU A 142 -4.13 0.80 19.61
N ALA A 143 -2.88 0.48 19.97
CA ALA A 143 -2.14 -0.62 19.35
C ALA A 143 -2.82 -1.97 19.62
N LEU A 144 -3.27 -2.22 20.85
CA LEU A 144 -4.00 -3.44 21.20
C LEU A 144 -5.33 -3.54 20.42
N LEU A 145 -6.09 -2.44 20.35
CA LEU A 145 -7.34 -2.40 19.58
C LEU A 145 -7.08 -2.61 18.08
N ALA A 146 -6.05 -1.98 17.53
CA ALA A 146 -5.68 -2.12 16.13
C ALA A 146 -5.27 -3.56 15.79
N PHE A 147 -4.48 -4.20 16.67
CA PHE A 147 -4.09 -5.61 16.54
C PHE A 147 -5.31 -6.53 16.49
N LEU A 148 -6.26 -6.36 17.39
CA LEU A 148 -7.48 -7.19 17.46
C LEU A 148 -8.42 -6.93 16.28
N ALA A 149 -8.49 -5.71 15.77
CA ALA A 149 -9.43 -5.32 14.72
C ALA A 149 -8.93 -5.66 13.31
N ILE A 150 -7.62 -5.64 13.07
CA ILE A 150 -7.10 -5.66 11.70
C ILE A 150 -7.24 -7.02 11.01
N GLY A 151 -6.99 -8.12 11.74
CA GLY A 151 -7.07 -9.48 11.18
C GLY A 151 -8.44 -9.76 10.55
N PRO A 152 -9.55 -9.66 11.31
CA PRO A 152 -10.90 -9.89 10.77
C PRO A 152 -11.27 -8.94 9.62
N LEU A 153 -10.78 -7.70 9.68
CA LEU A 153 -11.07 -6.69 8.64
C LEU A 153 -10.37 -7.04 7.31
N VAL A 154 -9.10 -7.44 7.38
CA VAL A 154 -8.32 -7.87 6.21
C VAL A 154 -8.89 -9.16 5.63
N GLU A 155 -9.25 -10.13 6.47
CA GLU A 155 -9.89 -11.38 6.04
C GLU A 155 -11.22 -11.12 5.32
N GLY A 156 -12.11 -10.33 5.94
CA GLY A 156 -13.40 -10.00 5.33
C GLY A 156 -13.26 -9.26 3.99
N LEU A 157 -12.33 -8.30 3.90
CA LEU A 157 -12.08 -7.57 2.66
C LEU A 157 -11.49 -8.49 1.57
N SER A 158 -10.59 -9.39 1.97
CA SER A 158 -9.97 -10.39 1.09
C SER A 158 -11.02 -11.32 0.48
N HIS A 159 -11.99 -11.79 1.27
CA HIS A 159 -13.09 -12.62 0.78
C HIS A 159 -13.97 -11.89 -0.24
N ILE A 160 -14.29 -10.61 -0.02
CA ILE A 160 -15.10 -9.82 -0.95
C ILE A 160 -14.36 -9.65 -2.29
N LEU A 161 -13.07 -9.31 -2.25
CA LEU A 161 -12.24 -9.16 -3.44
C LEU A 161 -12.12 -10.49 -4.20
N ALA A 162 -11.83 -11.59 -3.49
CA ALA A 162 -11.72 -12.91 -4.05
C ALA A 162 -13.03 -13.38 -4.71
N ALA A 163 -14.17 -13.16 -4.06
CA ALA A 163 -15.50 -13.46 -4.62
C ALA A 163 -15.78 -12.65 -5.89
N GLY A 164 -15.47 -11.36 -5.89
CA GLY A 164 -15.63 -10.49 -7.06
C GLY A 164 -14.79 -10.95 -8.26
N VAL A 165 -13.53 -11.32 -8.02
CA VAL A 165 -12.64 -11.88 -9.06
C VAL A 165 -13.15 -13.23 -9.55
N ASN A 166 -13.54 -14.13 -8.64
CA ASN A 166 -14.03 -15.47 -8.99
C ASN A 166 -15.27 -15.40 -9.89
N LEU A 167 -16.23 -14.51 -9.60
CA LEU A 167 -17.39 -14.28 -10.46
C LEU A 167 -17.00 -13.88 -11.88
N MET A 168 -16.02 -12.99 -12.03
CA MET A 168 -15.55 -12.56 -13.36
C MET A 168 -14.85 -13.71 -14.11
N VAL A 169 -14.07 -14.53 -13.40
CA VAL A 169 -13.38 -15.69 -13.99
C VAL A 169 -14.41 -16.72 -14.49
N GLN A 170 -15.39 -17.09 -13.67
CA GLN A 170 -16.41 -18.08 -14.03
C GLN A 170 -17.27 -17.65 -15.23
N ASN A 171 -17.43 -16.34 -15.45
CA ASN A 171 -18.20 -15.79 -16.57
C ASN A 171 -17.33 -15.48 -17.81
N ASN A 172 -16.06 -15.91 -17.86
CA ASN A 172 -15.11 -15.61 -18.94
C ASN A 172 -14.85 -14.11 -19.14
N LEU A 173 -15.01 -13.30 -18.09
CA LEU A 173 -14.81 -11.85 -18.08
C LEU A 173 -13.42 -11.49 -17.53
N LEU A 174 -12.38 -12.23 -17.91
CA LEU A 174 -11.03 -12.07 -17.37
C LEU A 174 -10.51 -10.63 -17.38
N PRO A 175 -10.68 -9.81 -18.44
CA PRO A 175 -10.25 -8.41 -18.42
C PRO A 175 -10.89 -7.61 -17.29
N LEU A 176 -12.16 -7.87 -16.95
CA LEU A 176 -12.87 -7.13 -15.90
C LEU A 176 -12.37 -7.43 -14.48
N THR A 177 -11.58 -8.50 -14.29
CA THR A 177 -10.92 -8.77 -13.00
C THR A 177 -10.06 -7.61 -12.54
N SER A 178 -9.49 -6.81 -13.46
CA SER A 178 -8.70 -5.62 -13.15
C SER A 178 -9.45 -4.56 -12.33
N ILE A 179 -10.78 -4.55 -12.35
CA ILE A 179 -11.60 -3.67 -11.49
C ILE A 179 -11.35 -3.95 -10.00
N PHE A 180 -11.07 -5.20 -9.63
CA PHE A 180 -10.77 -5.59 -8.25
C PHE A 180 -9.26 -5.73 -8.00
N VAL A 181 -8.54 -6.28 -8.98
CA VAL A 181 -7.10 -6.58 -8.84
C VAL A 181 -6.27 -5.30 -8.69
N GLU A 182 -6.48 -4.30 -9.54
CA GLU A 182 -5.64 -3.09 -9.51
C GLU A 182 -5.83 -2.26 -8.23
N PRO A 183 -7.07 -2.02 -7.74
CA PRO A 183 -7.26 -1.41 -6.42
C PRO A 183 -6.69 -2.25 -5.29
N ALA A 184 -6.89 -3.56 -5.30
CA ALA A 184 -6.34 -4.44 -4.28
C ALA A 184 -4.81 -4.35 -4.24
N LYS A 185 -4.13 -4.40 -5.38
CA LYS A 185 -2.67 -4.22 -5.49
C LYS A 185 -2.21 -2.92 -4.84
N ILE A 186 -2.80 -1.79 -5.21
CA ILE A 186 -2.42 -0.47 -4.67
C ILE A 186 -2.68 -0.36 -3.15
N LEU A 187 -3.69 -1.07 -2.66
CA LEU A 187 -4.00 -1.18 -1.23
C LEU A 187 -3.18 -2.27 -0.52
N PHE A 188 -2.25 -2.92 -1.23
CA PHE A 188 -1.39 -4.00 -0.76
C PHE A 188 -2.17 -5.26 -0.31
N LEU A 189 -3.34 -5.49 -0.91
CA LEU A 189 -4.22 -6.65 -0.74
C LEU A 189 -4.05 -7.68 -1.87
N ASN A 190 -2.94 -7.62 -2.60
CA ASN A 190 -2.66 -8.49 -3.72
C ASN A 190 -2.46 -9.96 -3.30
N ASN A 191 -1.84 -10.21 -2.14
CA ASN A 191 -1.63 -11.55 -1.62
C ASN A 191 -2.94 -12.35 -1.49
N ALA A 192 -4.02 -11.69 -1.07
CA ALA A 192 -5.34 -12.30 -0.94
C ALA A 192 -5.89 -12.81 -2.29
N ILE A 193 -5.74 -12.02 -3.35
CA ILE A 193 -6.23 -12.38 -4.68
C ILE A 193 -5.32 -13.45 -5.30
N ASN A 194 -4.00 -13.28 -5.16
CA ASN A 194 -3.05 -14.20 -5.77
C ASN A 194 -3.12 -15.59 -5.13
N HIS A 195 -2.97 -15.70 -3.81
CA HIS A 195 -3.05 -16.99 -3.13
C HIS A 195 -4.47 -17.55 -3.06
N GLY A 196 -5.49 -16.69 -2.95
CA GLY A 196 -6.88 -17.13 -2.82
C GLY A 196 -7.51 -17.59 -4.13
N ILE A 197 -7.17 -16.96 -5.27
CA ILE A 197 -7.85 -17.20 -6.56
C ILE A 197 -6.87 -17.57 -7.66
N PHE A 198 -5.88 -16.72 -7.97
CA PHE A 198 -5.08 -16.88 -9.19
C PHE A 198 -4.08 -18.03 -9.13
N SER A 199 -3.42 -18.26 -8.00
CA SER A 199 -2.47 -19.35 -7.84
C SER A 199 -3.13 -20.73 -7.95
N PRO A 200 -4.23 -21.04 -7.25
CA PRO A 200 -4.92 -22.33 -7.41
C PRO A 200 -5.41 -22.59 -8.84
N LEU A 201 -6.07 -21.60 -9.45
CA LEU A 201 -6.55 -21.70 -10.83
C LEU A 201 -5.40 -21.79 -11.83
N GLY A 202 -4.30 -21.08 -11.55
CA GLY A 202 -3.10 -21.09 -12.37
C GLY A 202 -2.40 -22.43 -12.38
N ILE A 203 -2.24 -23.05 -11.21
CA ILE A 203 -1.64 -24.39 -11.07
C ILE A 203 -2.51 -25.43 -11.79
N GLN A 204 -3.83 -25.39 -11.58
CA GLN A 204 -4.73 -26.31 -12.24
C GLN A 204 -4.65 -26.17 -13.77
N GLN A 205 -4.76 -24.95 -14.29
CA GLN A 205 -4.70 -24.70 -15.73
C GLN A 205 -3.33 -25.04 -16.33
N ALA A 206 -2.23 -24.74 -15.62
CA ALA A 206 -0.89 -25.08 -16.08
C ALA A 206 -0.67 -26.61 -16.10
N SER A 207 -1.23 -27.36 -15.15
CA SER A 207 -1.14 -28.81 -15.15
C SER A 207 -1.94 -29.46 -16.29
N GLU A 208 -3.06 -28.87 -16.70
CA GLU A 208 -3.92 -29.42 -17.76
C GLU A 208 -3.49 -28.95 -19.16
N ALA A 209 -3.13 -27.67 -19.31
CA ALA A 209 -2.87 -27.03 -20.59
C ALA A 209 -1.39 -26.62 -20.80
N GLY A 210 -0.51 -26.96 -19.86
CA GLY A 210 0.93 -26.68 -19.90
C GLY A 210 1.32 -25.22 -19.62
N LYS A 211 0.35 -24.31 -19.50
CA LYS A 211 0.56 -22.88 -19.20
C LYS A 211 -0.67 -22.25 -18.56
N SER A 212 -0.50 -21.15 -17.84
CA SER A 212 -1.62 -20.37 -17.33
C SER A 212 -1.47 -18.86 -17.51
N ILE A 213 -2.57 -18.22 -17.90
CA ILE A 213 -2.69 -16.76 -17.94
C ILE A 213 -2.76 -16.13 -16.54
N PHE A 214 -3.25 -16.87 -15.53
CA PHE A 214 -3.47 -16.35 -14.19
C PHE A 214 -2.18 -15.87 -13.52
N PHE A 215 -1.04 -16.48 -13.83
CA PHE A 215 0.28 -16.05 -13.35
C PHE A 215 0.73 -14.69 -13.91
N LEU A 216 0.19 -14.26 -15.05
CA LEU A 216 0.58 -13.01 -15.71
C LEU A 216 -0.30 -11.81 -15.33
N ILE A 217 -1.46 -12.04 -14.72
CA ILE A 217 -2.42 -10.97 -14.42
C ILE A 217 -1.82 -9.98 -13.42
N GLU A 218 -1.22 -10.47 -12.34
CA GLU A 218 -0.63 -9.60 -11.32
C GLU A 218 0.73 -9.04 -11.76
N ALA A 219 1.56 -9.88 -12.38
CA ALA A 219 2.93 -9.58 -12.77
C ALA A 219 3.06 -8.51 -13.87
N ASN A 220 1.95 -8.08 -14.49
CA ASN A 220 1.97 -7.08 -15.54
C ASN A 220 2.48 -5.71 -15.03
N PRO A 221 3.65 -5.21 -15.49
CA PRO A 221 4.19 -3.93 -15.06
C PRO A 221 3.60 -2.75 -15.86
N GLY A 222 2.90 -3.00 -16.95
CA GLY A 222 2.44 -1.98 -17.91
C GLY A 222 1.63 -0.84 -17.27
N PRO A 223 0.59 -1.10 -16.47
CA PRO A 223 -0.23 -0.04 -15.87
C PRO A 223 0.58 0.87 -14.95
N GLY A 224 1.41 0.29 -14.07
CA GLY A 224 2.29 1.04 -13.16
C GLY A 224 3.35 1.86 -13.91
N MET A 225 3.96 1.27 -14.94
CA MET A 225 4.94 1.96 -15.77
C MET A 225 4.32 3.15 -16.51
N GLY A 226 3.10 3.00 -17.03
CA GLY A 226 2.35 4.10 -17.64
C GLY A 226 2.12 5.27 -16.68
N VAL A 227 1.76 4.99 -15.43
CA VAL A 227 1.62 6.01 -14.38
C VAL A 227 2.95 6.71 -14.11
N LEU A 228 4.04 5.96 -13.92
CA LEU A 228 5.35 6.52 -13.62
C LEU A 228 5.89 7.37 -14.77
N MET A 229 5.73 6.91 -16.01
CA MET A 229 6.08 7.72 -17.19
C MET A 229 5.25 8.99 -17.28
N ALA A 230 3.96 8.92 -16.97
CA ALA A 230 3.11 10.12 -16.94
C ALA A 230 3.61 11.14 -15.91
N TYR A 231 4.05 10.71 -14.73
CA TYR A 231 4.69 11.60 -13.75
C TYR A 231 6.07 12.07 -14.20
N MET A 232 6.88 11.23 -14.85
CA MET A 232 8.20 11.58 -15.34
C MET A 232 8.14 12.68 -16.41
N PHE A 233 7.19 12.62 -17.33
CA PHE A 233 7.05 13.62 -18.41
C PHE A 233 6.18 14.82 -17.99
N PHE A 234 5.03 14.57 -17.37
CA PHE A 234 3.99 15.58 -17.12
C PHE A 234 3.78 15.95 -15.65
N GLY A 235 4.45 15.26 -14.71
CA GLY A 235 4.37 15.57 -13.29
C GLY A 235 4.98 16.92 -12.92
N ARG A 236 4.88 17.29 -11.64
CA ARG A 236 5.47 18.51 -11.08
C ARG A 236 6.06 18.24 -9.69
N GLY A 237 7.02 19.07 -9.29
CA GLY A 237 7.64 19.02 -7.96
C GLY A 237 8.41 17.72 -7.71
N SER A 238 8.43 17.28 -6.45
CA SER A 238 9.15 16.08 -6.02
C SER A 238 8.66 14.80 -6.69
N ALA A 239 7.36 14.70 -7.00
CA ALA A 239 6.81 13.53 -7.70
C ALA A 239 7.43 13.33 -9.10
N LYS A 240 7.69 14.40 -9.85
CA LYS A 240 8.39 14.31 -11.14
C LYS A 240 9.84 13.86 -10.97
N GLN A 241 10.51 14.45 -9.98
CA GLN A 241 11.93 14.17 -9.71
C GLN A 241 12.15 12.71 -9.29
N SER A 242 11.25 12.13 -8.51
CA SER A 242 11.35 10.75 -8.04
C SER A 242 10.83 9.71 -9.04
N ALA A 243 9.95 10.10 -9.98
CA ALA A 243 9.28 9.16 -10.88
C ALA A 243 10.25 8.37 -11.79
N GLY A 244 11.33 8.98 -12.27
CA GLY A 244 12.31 8.31 -13.12
C GLY A 244 13.03 7.16 -12.40
N GLY A 245 13.48 7.39 -11.16
CA GLY A 245 14.08 6.34 -10.34
C GLY A 245 13.09 5.23 -9.99
N ALA A 246 11.85 5.61 -9.65
CA ALA A 246 10.77 4.66 -9.42
C ALA A 246 10.45 3.83 -10.68
N ALA A 247 10.49 4.41 -11.88
CA ALA A 247 10.23 3.71 -13.14
C ALA A 247 11.27 2.61 -13.42
N ILE A 248 12.53 2.89 -13.15
CA ILE A 248 13.63 1.92 -13.30
C ILE A 248 13.42 0.74 -12.35
N ILE A 249 13.19 1.03 -11.07
CA ILE A 249 12.96 0.02 -10.04
C ILE A 249 11.70 -0.82 -10.35
N HIS A 250 10.63 -0.17 -10.79
CA HIS A 250 9.37 -0.83 -11.16
C HIS A 250 9.56 -1.77 -12.35
N PHE A 251 10.11 -1.26 -13.45
CA PHE A 251 10.13 -1.98 -14.71
C PHE A 251 11.26 -3.01 -14.81
N LEU A 252 12.47 -2.62 -14.39
CA LEU A 252 13.66 -3.49 -14.47
C LEU A 252 13.91 -4.27 -13.18
N GLY A 253 13.48 -3.74 -12.03
CA GLY A 253 13.55 -4.45 -10.76
C GLY A 253 12.32 -5.34 -10.49
N GLY A 254 11.23 -5.17 -11.25
CA GLY A 254 9.99 -5.93 -11.05
C GLY A 254 9.28 -5.61 -9.74
N ILE A 255 9.53 -4.42 -9.16
CA ILE A 255 9.02 -4.05 -7.83
C ILE A 255 7.81 -3.14 -7.99
N HIS A 256 6.62 -3.75 -7.97
CA HIS A 256 5.36 -3.06 -8.28
C HIS A 256 4.92 -2.09 -7.18
N GLU A 257 5.36 -2.29 -5.95
CA GLU A 257 4.96 -1.48 -4.79
C GLU A 257 5.44 -0.02 -4.91
N ILE A 258 6.47 0.23 -5.72
CA ILE A 258 7.08 1.56 -5.86
C ILE A 258 6.17 2.57 -6.56
N TYR A 259 5.22 2.13 -7.39
CA TYR A 259 4.28 3.04 -8.06
C TYR A 259 3.00 3.29 -7.26
N PHE A 260 2.67 2.45 -6.28
CA PHE A 260 1.42 2.58 -5.52
C PHE A 260 1.27 3.96 -4.85
N PRO A 261 2.31 4.54 -4.22
CA PRO A 261 2.28 5.91 -3.72
C PRO A 261 1.77 6.93 -4.75
N TYR A 262 2.23 6.85 -5.99
CA TYR A 262 1.91 7.81 -7.06
C TYR A 262 0.43 7.77 -7.44
N VAL A 263 -0.21 6.60 -7.34
CA VAL A 263 -1.64 6.44 -7.58
C VAL A 263 -2.45 6.97 -6.40
N LEU A 264 -2.02 6.69 -5.16
CA LEU A 264 -2.69 7.18 -3.95
C LEU A 264 -2.67 8.72 -3.85
N MET A 265 -1.62 9.36 -4.38
CA MET A 265 -1.54 10.83 -4.46
C MET A 265 -2.61 11.45 -5.36
N ALA A 266 -2.99 10.76 -6.43
CA ALA A 266 -3.98 11.23 -7.39
C ALA A 266 -4.97 10.09 -7.67
N PRO A 267 -5.96 9.86 -6.79
CA PRO A 267 -6.85 8.69 -6.86
C PRO A 267 -7.57 8.48 -8.20
N ARG A 268 -7.70 9.54 -9.02
CA ARG A 268 -8.19 9.42 -10.41
C ARG A 268 -7.34 8.48 -11.28
N LEU A 269 -6.05 8.32 -10.97
CA LEU A 269 -5.14 7.41 -11.65
C LEU A 269 -5.49 5.95 -11.41
N LEU A 270 -6.35 5.66 -10.41
CA LEU A 270 -6.91 4.32 -10.23
C LEU A 270 -7.66 3.86 -11.49
N LEU A 271 -8.40 4.77 -12.14
CA LEU A 271 -9.08 4.47 -13.40
C LEU A 271 -8.09 4.16 -14.52
N ALA A 272 -6.96 4.87 -14.55
CA ALA A 272 -5.93 4.66 -15.56
C ALA A 272 -5.28 3.28 -15.41
N VAL A 273 -4.96 2.86 -14.17
CA VAL A 273 -4.38 1.52 -13.94
C VAL A 273 -5.40 0.41 -14.18
N ILE A 274 -6.67 0.60 -13.82
CA ILE A 274 -7.74 -0.37 -14.12
C ILE A 274 -7.84 -0.58 -15.63
N LEU A 275 -8.00 0.49 -16.42
CA LEU A 275 -8.12 0.39 -17.86
C LEU A 275 -6.85 -0.16 -18.53
N GLY A 276 -5.68 0.24 -18.02
CA GLY A 276 -4.40 -0.33 -18.45
C GLY A 276 -4.29 -1.83 -18.17
N GLY A 277 -4.70 -2.26 -16.97
CA GLY A 277 -4.74 -3.66 -16.56
C GLY A 277 -5.71 -4.47 -17.42
N MET A 278 -6.94 -3.96 -17.62
CA MET A 278 -7.96 -4.56 -18.49
C MET A 278 -7.41 -4.78 -19.90
N THR A 279 -6.76 -3.77 -20.46
CA THR A 279 -6.16 -3.84 -21.81
C THR A 279 -5.03 -4.86 -21.86
N GLY A 280 -4.19 -4.94 -20.84
CA GLY A 280 -3.12 -5.94 -20.74
C GLY A 280 -3.68 -7.36 -20.67
N VAL A 281 -4.66 -7.62 -19.80
CA VAL A 281 -5.30 -8.93 -19.67
C VAL A 281 -6.05 -9.32 -20.94
N PHE A 282 -6.76 -8.38 -21.58
CA PHE A 282 -7.42 -8.61 -22.86
C PHE A 282 -6.41 -8.99 -23.96
N THR A 283 -5.29 -8.27 -24.05
CA THR A 283 -4.23 -8.56 -25.02
C THR A 283 -3.64 -9.96 -24.78
N LEU A 284 -3.36 -10.32 -23.53
CA LEU A 284 -2.91 -11.68 -23.17
C LEU A 284 -3.92 -12.76 -23.58
N THR A 285 -5.22 -12.49 -23.37
CA THR A 285 -6.30 -13.42 -23.74
C THR A 285 -6.35 -13.62 -25.26
N VAL A 286 -6.33 -12.53 -26.04
CA VAL A 286 -6.38 -12.59 -27.52
C VAL A 286 -5.15 -13.27 -28.11
N LEU A 287 -3.97 -13.04 -27.53
CA LEU A 287 -2.71 -13.62 -28.02
C LEU A 287 -2.40 -15.01 -27.43
N ASN A 288 -3.31 -15.59 -26.64
CA ASN A 288 -3.11 -16.85 -25.91
C ASN A 288 -1.82 -16.88 -25.08
N GLY A 289 -1.49 -15.77 -24.43
CA GLY A 289 -0.36 -15.63 -23.52
C GLY A 289 -0.57 -16.40 -22.21
N GLY A 290 0.48 -17.05 -21.71
CA GLY A 290 0.47 -17.77 -20.44
C GLY A 290 1.88 -18.18 -20.03
N LEU A 291 2.11 -18.32 -18.73
CA LEU A 291 3.39 -18.71 -18.16
C LEU A 291 3.35 -20.22 -17.83
N VAL A 292 4.45 -20.92 -18.10
CA VAL A 292 4.63 -22.34 -17.75
C VAL A 292 5.05 -22.45 -16.29
N SER A 293 4.51 -23.41 -15.56
CA SER A 293 4.91 -23.67 -14.16
C SER A 293 5.62 -25.00 -14.03
#